data_AF-A0A353Y1B0-F1
#
_entry.id   AF-A0A353Y1B0-F1
#
_cell.length_a   1.000
_cell.length_b   1.000
_cell.length_c   1.000
_cell.angle_alpha   90.00
_cell.angle_beta   90.00
_cell.angle_gamma   90.00
#
_symmetry.space_group_name_H-M   'P 1'
#
loop_
_entity.id
_entity.type
_entity.pdbx_description
1 polymer ?
#
loop_
_entity_poly.entity_id
_entity_poly.type
_entity_poly.pdbx_seq_one_letter_code
_entity_poly.pdbx_strand_id
1 'polypeptide(L)'
;GKTTGWIHRAALKMKRVKMIGGVNYERIGDEGLLVSYGEKRENPTWIACDTVVLCAGQLPLRTLAEELQARGQKPHLVGGALEAGELDAKRAI
;
A
#
# COMPACT_ATOMS: atom_id res chain seq x y z
N GLY A 1 16.17 6.96 0.41
CA GLY A 1 17.27 6.68 1.37
C GLY A 1 16.76 6.83 2.78
N LYS A 2 17.29 6.07 3.76
CA LYS A 2 16.81 5.90 5.16
C LYS A 2 16.62 7.18 6.01
N THR A 3 16.66 8.38 5.44
CA THR A 3 16.66 9.67 6.15
C THR A 3 15.69 10.72 5.60
N THR A 4 14.88 10.46 4.55
CA THR A 4 13.93 11.48 4.02
C THR A 4 12.53 11.41 4.63
N GLY A 5 12.23 10.38 5.45
CA GLY A 5 10.89 10.18 6.00
C GLY A 5 10.37 11.39 6.80
N TRP A 6 11.25 12.07 7.55
CA TRP A 6 10.87 13.28 8.30
C TRP A 6 10.57 14.46 7.36
N ILE A 7 11.28 14.59 6.23
CA ILE A 7 11.06 15.64 5.23
C ILE A 7 9.67 15.48 4.62
N HIS A 8 9.30 14.25 4.23
CA HIS A 8 7.97 13.97 3.67
C HIS A 8 6.87 14.22 4.69
N ARG A 9 7.04 13.79 5.95
CA ARG A 9 6.08 14.09 7.03
C ARG A 9 5.93 15.59 7.27
N ALA A 10 7.02 16.35 7.26
CA ALA A 10 6.99 17.79 7.42
C ALA A 10 6.23 18.46 6.27
N ALA A 11 6.50 18.07 5.01
CA ALA A 11 5.79 18.60 3.85
C ALA A 11 4.28 18.30 3.89
N LEU A 12 3.88 17.09 4.31
CA LEU A 12 2.48 16.72 4.49
C LEU A 12 1.81 17.54 5.59
N LYS A 13 2.50 17.76 6.72
CA LYS A 13 2.01 18.60 7.82
C LYS A 13 1.82 20.06 7.38
N MET A 14 2.76 20.61 6.59
CA MET A 14 2.63 21.96 6.02
C MET A 14 1.40 22.07 5.10
N LYS A 15 1.09 21.01 4.37
CA LYS A 15 -0.13 20.87 3.56
C LYS A 15 -1.37 20.49 4.37
N ARG A 16 -1.28 20.49 5.71
CA ARG A 16 -2.36 20.17 6.65
C ARG A 16 -3.00 18.79 6.44
N VAL A 17 -2.21 17.83 5.95
CA VAL A 17 -2.67 16.45 5.81
C VAL A 17 -2.82 15.82 7.20
N LYS A 18 -4.00 15.27 7.48
CA LYS A 18 -4.28 14.52 8.71
C LYS A 18 -3.76 13.09 8.55
N MET A 19 -2.82 12.68 9.40
CA MET A 19 -2.33 11.30 9.46
C MET A 19 -2.94 10.60 10.68
N ILE A 20 -3.66 9.51 10.45
CA ILE A 20 -4.33 8.71 11.48
C ILE A 20 -3.72 7.31 11.41
N GLY A 21 -3.10 6.87 12.50
CA GLY A 21 -2.50 5.53 12.62
C GLY A 21 -3.25 4.71 13.67
N GLY A 22 -2.94 3.40 13.73
CA GLY A 22 -3.54 2.50 14.72
C GLY A 22 -5.03 2.22 14.49
N VAL A 23 -5.49 2.34 13.25
CA VAL A 23 -6.88 2.09 12.85
C VAL A 23 -7.05 0.68 12.31
N ASN A 24 -8.26 0.15 12.47
CA ASN A 24 -8.76 -0.94 11.65
C ASN A 24 -9.70 -0.36 10.59
N TYR A 25 -9.63 -0.87 9.36
CA TYR A 25 -10.56 -0.52 8.30
C TYR A 25 -11.81 -1.40 8.39
N GLU A 26 -12.99 -0.81 8.51
CA GLU A 26 -14.23 -1.55 8.70
C GLU A 26 -15.13 -1.53 7.45
N ARG A 27 -15.32 -0.37 6.83
CA ARG A 27 -16.22 -0.21 5.69
C ARG A 27 -15.94 1.06 4.89
N ILE A 28 -16.13 0.99 3.58
CA ILE A 28 -16.30 2.18 2.72
C ILE A 28 -17.80 2.32 2.46
N GLY A 29 -18.35 3.50 2.72
CA GLY A 29 -19.78 3.80 2.57
C GLY A 29 -20.00 5.23 2.08
N ASP A 30 -21.26 5.64 1.99
CA ASP A 30 -21.65 6.96 1.49
C ASP A 30 -21.10 8.10 2.37
N GLU A 31 -20.91 7.83 3.67
CA GLU A 31 -20.31 8.75 4.63
C GLU A 31 -18.77 8.83 4.55
N GLY A 32 -18.13 7.97 3.74
CA GLY A 32 -16.67 7.90 3.59
C GLY A 32 -16.05 6.58 4.07
N LEU A 33 -15.01 6.65 4.90
CA LEU A 33 -14.29 5.47 5.41
C LEU A 33 -14.57 5.28 6.90
N LEU A 34 -15.23 4.19 7.27
CA LEU A 34 -15.42 3.77 8.64
C LEU A 34 -14.16 3.10 9.18
N VAL A 35 -13.65 3.62 10.29
CA VAL A 35 -12.53 3.04 11.02
C VAL A 35 -12.90 2.74 12.46
N SER A 36 -12.22 1.77 13.07
CA SER A 36 -12.26 1.49 14.50
C SER A 36 -10.84 1.47 15.07
N TYR A 37 -10.68 1.34 16.39
CA TYR A 37 -9.39 1.46 17.06
C TYR A 37 -9.11 0.28 18.01
N GLY A 38 -7.82 -0.07 18.11
CA GLY A 38 -7.35 -1.15 18.98
C GLY A 38 -7.77 -2.54 18.52
N GLU A 39 -7.30 -3.57 19.24
CA GLU A 39 -7.56 -4.98 18.89
C GLU A 39 -9.05 -5.35 18.97
N LYS A 40 -9.77 -4.73 19.90
CA LYS A 40 -11.22 -4.94 20.11
C LYS A 40 -12.10 -4.20 19.10
N ARG A 41 -11.51 -3.40 18.20
CA ARG A 41 -12.23 -2.63 17.17
C ARG A 41 -13.32 -1.72 17.75
N GLU A 42 -12.95 -0.96 18.77
CA GLU A 42 -13.86 -0.07 19.49
C GLU A 42 -13.90 1.33 18.84
N ASN A 43 -14.87 2.15 19.25
CA ASN A 43 -15.04 3.55 18.82
C ASN A 43 -15.14 3.73 17.29
N PRO A 44 -16.14 3.10 16.64
CA PRO A 44 -16.36 3.27 15.20
C PRO A 44 -16.53 4.75 14.84
N THR A 45 -15.75 5.22 13.87
CA THR A 45 -15.71 6.62 13.46
C THR A 45 -15.69 6.72 11.95
N TRP A 46 -16.61 7.48 11.37
CA TRP A 46 -16.57 7.82 9.95
C TRP A 46 -15.55 8.93 9.68
N ILE A 47 -14.62 8.66 8.77
CA ILE A 47 -13.76 9.66 8.14
C ILE A 47 -14.46 10.10 6.87
N ALA A 48 -15.10 11.28 6.93
CA ALA A 48 -15.78 11.87 5.79
C ALA A 48 -14.80 12.12 4.63
N CYS A 49 -15.10 11.53 3.48
CA CYS A 49 -14.33 11.72 2.25
C CYS A 49 -15.17 11.32 1.02
N ASP A 50 -14.92 12.00 -0.10
CA ASP A 50 -15.57 11.69 -1.38
C ASP A 50 -14.81 10.60 -2.16
N THR A 51 -13.56 10.35 -1.80
CA THR A 51 -12.67 9.43 -2.53
C THR A 51 -11.77 8.69 -1.58
N VAL A 52 -11.72 7.38 -1.73
CA VAL A 52 -10.80 6.49 -1.02
C VAL A 52 -9.76 5.96 -2.00
N VAL A 53 -8.49 6.30 -1.77
CA VAL A 53 -7.37 5.81 -2.58
C VAL A 53 -6.69 4.65 -1.84
N LEU A 54 -6.72 3.45 -2.44
CA LEU A 54 -6.16 2.24 -1.84
C LEU A 54 -4.67 2.07 -2.18
N CYS A 55 -3.81 2.55 -1.28
CA CYS A 55 -2.36 2.35 -1.36
C CYS A 55 -1.91 1.13 -0.53
N ALA A 56 -2.52 -0.04 -0.75
CA ALA A 56 -2.39 -1.23 0.11
C ALA A 56 -1.23 -2.18 -0.26
N GLY A 57 -0.18 -1.67 -0.90
CA GLY A 57 0.94 -2.47 -1.39
C GLY A 57 0.79 -2.90 -2.86
N GLN A 58 1.55 -3.93 -3.25
CA GLN A 58 1.69 -4.38 -4.64
C GLN A 58 1.62 -5.91 -4.72
N LEU A 59 1.20 -6.44 -5.87
CA LEU A 59 1.24 -7.86 -6.20
C LEU A 59 2.17 -8.11 -7.38
N PRO A 60 2.92 -9.23 -7.42
CA PRO A 60 3.76 -9.56 -8.58
C PRO A 60 2.91 -9.79 -9.83
N LEU A 61 3.28 -9.17 -10.96
CA LEU A 61 2.68 -9.44 -12.26
C LEU A 61 3.54 -10.47 -13.02
N ARG A 62 3.02 -11.69 -13.22
CA ARG A 62 3.79 -12.82 -13.81
C ARG A 62 3.18 -13.39 -15.08
N THR A 63 2.14 -12.77 -15.63
CA THR A 63 1.39 -13.27 -16.79
C THR A 63 2.29 -13.72 -17.94
N LEU A 64 3.24 -12.89 -18.36
CA LEU A 64 4.16 -13.26 -19.44
C LEU A 64 5.07 -14.44 -19.09
N ALA A 65 5.54 -14.54 -17.84
CA ALA A 65 6.38 -15.65 -17.41
C ALA A 65 5.60 -16.98 -17.43
N GLU A 66 4.34 -16.95 -16.99
CA GLU A 66 3.42 -18.09 -17.04
C GLU A 66 3.14 -18.53 -18.49
N GLU A 67 2.87 -17.58 -19.38
CA GLU A 67 2.67 -17.84 -20.81
C GLU A 67 3.89 -18.48 -21.48
N LEU A 68 5.10 -18.00 -21.15
CA LEU A 68 6.34 -18.56 -21.67
C LEU A 68 6.60 -19.97 -21.13
N GLN A 69 6.32 -20.22 -19.85
CA GLN A 69 6.39 -21.55 -19.24
C GLN A 69 5.42 -22.53 -19.90
N ALA A 70 4.19 -22.10 -20.21
CA ALA A 70 3.21 -22.91 -20.93
C ALA A 70 3.68 -23.30 -22.35
N ARG A 71 4.57 -22.49 -22.96
CA ARG A 71 5.21 -22.78 -24.26
C ARG A 71 6.51 -23.58 -24.12
N GLY A 72 6.82 -24.11 -22.93
CA GLY A 72 8.02 -24.89 -22.66
C GLY A 72 9.30 -24.06 -22.51
N GLN A 73 9.20 -22.73 -22.45
CA GLN A 73 10.35 -21.85 -22.23
C GLN A 73 10.59 -21.66 -20.73
N LYS A 74 11.84 -21.38 -20.35
CA LYS A 74 12.23 -21.14 -18.95
C LYS A 74 12.62 -19.68 -18.76
N PRO A 75 11.66 -18.78 -18.48
CA PRO A 75 11.97 -17.38 -18.21
C PRO A 75 12.61 -17.22 -16.83
N HIS A 76 13.43 -16.18 -16.68
CA HIS A 76 13.94 -15.73 -15.38
C HIS A 76 13.07 -14.58 -14.86
N LEU A 77 12.56 -14.70 -13.64
CA LEU A 77 11.84 -13.62 -12.96
C LEU A 77 12.83 -12.71 -12.22
N VAL A 78 12.65 -11.40 -12.34
CA VAL A 78 13.46 -10.37 -11.66
C VAL A 78 12.60 -9.23 -11.14
N GLY A 79 13.11 -8.45 -10.19
CA GLY A 79 12.44 -7.27 -9.64
C GLY A 79 11.04 -7.57 -9.06
N GLY A 80 10.10 -6.63 -9.23
CA GLY A 80 8.73 -6.74 -8.70
C GLY A 80 7.92 -7.93 -9.25
N ALA A 81 8.28 -8.45 -10.43
CA ALA A 81 7.66 -9.66 -10.98
C ALA A 81 8.13 -10.93 -10.24
N LEU A 82 9.37 -10.94 -9.73
CA LEU A 82 9.85 -12.00 -8.83
C LEU A 82 9.25 -11.84 -7.44
N GLU A 83 9.35 -10.65 -6.84
CA GLU A 83 8.83 -10.36 -5.50
C GLU A 83 8.35 -8.91 -5.45
N ALA A 84 7.04 -8.71 -5.32
CA ALA A 84 6.45 -7.41 -5.07
C ALA A 84 6.43 -7.17 -3.56
N GLY A 85 7.42 -6.45 -3.07
CA GLY A 85 7.49 -5.92 -1.71
C GLY A 85 7.68 -4.41 -1.73
N GLU A 86 7.85 -3.78 -0.56
CA GLU A 86 8.41 -2.42 -0.54
C GLU A 86 9.74 -2.46 -1.29
N LEU A 87 9.87 -1.59 -2.30
CA LEU A 87 11.06 -1.47 -3.14
C LEU A 87 12.30 -1.22 -2.25
N ASP A 88 12.96 -2.28 -1.79
CA ASP A 88 14.28 -2.17 -1.19
C ASP A 88 15.23 -1.85 -2.33
N ALA A 89 15.50 -0.56 -2.52
CA ALA A 89 16.46 -0.08 -3.51
C ALA A 89 17.86 -0.73 -3.36
N LYS A 90 18.17 -1.40 -2.24
CA LYS A 90 19.39 -2.24 -2.12
C LYS A 90 19.29 -3.60 -2.83
N ARG A 91 18.10 -4.15 -3.02
CA ARG A 91 17.90 -5.45 -3.70
C ARG A 91 17.85 -5.33 -5.22
N ALA A 92 17.69 -4.12 -5.75
CA ALA A 92 17.58 -3.85 -7.18
C ALA A 92 18.92 -3.51 -7.86
N ILE A 93 20.06 -3.65 -7.16
CA ILE A 93 21.42 -3.33 -7.64
C ILE A 93 22.33 -4.55 -7.42
#